data_AF-A0A542ZZR6-F1
#
_entry.id   AF-A0A542ZZR6-F1
#
_cell.length_a   1.000
_cell.length_b   1.000
_cell.length_c   1.000
_cell.angle_alpha   90.00
_cell.angle_beta   90.00
_cell.angle_gamma   90.00
#
_symmetry.space_group_name_H-M   'P 1'
#
loop_
_entity.id
_entity.type
_entity.pdbx_description
1 polymer ?
#
loop_
_entity_poly.entity_id
_entity_poly.type
_entity_poly.pdbx_seq_one_letter_code
_entity_poly.pdbx_strand_id
1 'polypeptide(L)'
;SSAALGMLVTTALIFASHDPYCHILAESACCTMNQQLPSRLMPVMRLVIAECSVTYAGRLNAYLPPAKRLIMFKADGAVLIHSDGGSYKPLNWMTPPARVIVSEPSETQQHEGIETVWTVQSQKSDDRLIISIYAIEHDSSHELGVDPGLVKDGVEADLQRLLAEQIHLLGSGYQLIRREYMTAIGPVDILAKNGTGETVAVELKRRGDIDGVEQLSRYVELLNRDPLLAPVHGVFAAQQIKPQARVLAEDRGFSTVTLDYDAMRGVDDVDSRLF
;
A
#
# COMPACT_ATOMS: atom_id res chain seq x y z
N SER A 1 21.51 -70.62 -21.68
CA SER A 1 22.73 -71.45 -21.73
C SER A 1 23.57 -70.98 -22.90
N SER A 2 24.86 -70.67 -22.65
CA SER A 2 25.92 -70.20 -23.58
C SER A 2 25.68 -68.83 -24.24
N ALA A 3 26.40 -67.73 -23.99
CA ALA A 3 27.79 -67.42 -23.62
C ALA A 3 28.85 -67.66 -24.72
N ALA A 4 29.44 -66.56 -25.20
CA ALA A 4 30.76 -66.33 -25.82
C ALA A 4 30.90 -64.79 -25.89
N LEU A 5 31.74 -64.03 -25.16
CA LEU A 5 33.14 -64.06 -24.74
C LEU A 5 34.18 -63.86 -25.87
N GLY A 6 34.87 -62.70 -25.81
CA GLY A 6 36.13 -62.34 -26.50
C GLY A 6 36.40 -60.83 -26.35
N MET A 7 37.20 -60.40 -25.35
CA MET A 7 38.64 -59.99 -25.43
C MET A 7 38.83 -58.58 -26.05
N LEU A 8 39.57 -57.57 -25.55
CA LEU A 8 40.74 -57.37 -24.65
C LEU A 8 40.59 -56.02 -23.88
N VAL A 9 40.88 -55.86 -22.58
CA VAL A 9 42.14 -55.55 -21.84
C VAL A 9 42.96 -54.28 -22.24
N THR A 10 43.09 -53.38 -21.25
CA THR A 10 44.09 -52.30 -20.99
C THR A 10 44.07 -51.03 -21.86
N THR A 11 43.96 -49.82 -21.30
CA THR A 11 44.97 -49.17 -20.44
C THR A 11 44.37 -48.03 -19.62
N ALA A 12 44.76 -47.92 -18.35
CA ALA A 12 44.42 -46.80 -17.47
C ALA A 12 45.30 -45.58 -17.76
N LEU A 13 44.71 -44.38 -17.73
CA LEU A 13 45.42 -43.16 -17.35
C LEU A 13 44.44 -42.23 -16.64
N ILE A 14 44.74 -42.03 -15.36
CA ILE A 14 44.13 -41.08 -14.43
C ILE A 14 44.60 -39.69 -14.84
N PHE A 15 43.67 -38.76 -15.06
CA PHE A 15 43.86 -37.36 -14.70
C PHE A 15 42.54 -36.82 -14.13
N ALA A 16 42.61 -36.39 -12.88
CA ALA A 16 41.56 -35.69 -12.19
C ALA A 16 41.54 -34.21 -12.62
N SER A 17 40.37 -33.68 -12.93
CA SER A 17 40.08 -32.24 -12.81
C SER A 17 38.60 -32.07 -12.49
N HIS A 18 38.34 -31.41 -11.36
CA HIS A 18 37.03 -31.01 -10.86
C HIS A 18 36.27 -30.12 -11.84
N ASP A 19 34.98 -30.40 -12.08
CA ASP A 19 33.93 -29.39 -12.18
C ASP A 19 32.54 -30.03 -11.90
N PRO A 20 31.76 -29.57 -10.91
CA PRO A 20 30.48 -30.16 -10.54
C PRO A 20 29.32 -29.39 -11.18
N TYR A 21 28.89 -29.78 -12.38
CA TYR A 21 27.55 -29.41 -12.87
C TYR A 21 26.80 -30.68 -13.28
N CYS A 22 26.06 -31.19 -12.31
CA CYS A 22 25.13 -32.29 -12.45
C CYS A 22 23.86 -31.80 -13.15
N HIS A 23 23.48 -32.51 -14.21
CA HIS A 23 22.21 -32.41 -14.92
C HIS A 23 20.99 -32.56 -14.00
N ILE A 24 19.98 -31.69 -14.16
CA ILE A 24 18.57 -32.11 -14.06
C ILE A 24 17.80 -31.45 -15.21
N LEU A 25 17.14 -32.33 -15.97
CA LEU A 25 16.26 -32.09 -17.10
C LEU A 25 14.95 -31.43 -16.61
N ALA A 26 14.47 -30.40 -17.32
CA ALA A 26 13.06 -30.04 -17.30
C ALA A 26 12.61 -29.79 -18.75
N GLU A 27 11.64 -30.60 -19.16
CA GLU A 27 11.17 -30.79 -20.52
C GLU A 27 10.42 -29.58 -21.08
N SER A 28 10.53 -29.49 -22.39
CA SER A 28 9.64 -28.81 -23.35
C SER A 28 8.20 -28.63 -22.89
N ALA A 29 7.74 -27.38 -22.89
CA ALA A 29 6.32 -27.05 -23.03
C ALA A 29 6.15 -25.76 -23.86
N CYS A 30 6.59 -25.82 -25.12
CA CYS A 30 5.98 -25.00 -26.17
C CYS A 30 4.85 -25.82 -26.79
N CYS A 31 3.60 -25.54 -26.39
CA CYS A 31 2.43 -25.86 -27.21
C CYS A 31 1.18 -25.13 -26.69
N THR A 32 0.74 -24.14 -27.48
CA THR A 32 -0.67 -23.79 -27.76
C THR A 32 -1.70 -24.07 -26.66
N MET A 33 -2.02 -23.05 -25.85
CA MET A 33 -3.29 -23.02 -25.10
C MET A 33 -4.26 -22.02 -25.74
N ASN A 34 -4.98 -22.50 -26.76
CA ASN A 34 -6.29 -21.98 -27.09
C ASN A 34 -7.33 -22.95 -26.51
N GLN A 35 -7.84 -22.65 -25.31
CA GLN A 35 -9.07 -23.24 -24.77
C GLN A 35 -9.54 -22.41 -23.57
N GLN A 36 -10.82 -22.00 -23.62
CA GLN A 36 -11.54 -21.18 -22.67
C GLN A 36 -11.19 -21.48 -21.20
N LEU A 37 -10.55 -20.53 -20.52
CA LEU A 37 -10.34 -20.57 -19.08
C LEU A 37 -11.68 -20.33 -18.37
N PRO A 38 -12.21 -21.29 -17.58
CA PRO A 38 -13.35 -21.03 -16.71
C PRO A 38 -12.96 -20.00 -15.65
N SER A 39 -13.96 -19.31 -15.11
CA SER A 39 -13.85 -18.23 -14.11
C SER A 39 -13.21 -18.68 -12.78
N ARG A 40 -11.92 -18.98 -12.79
CA ARG A 40 -11.10 -19.16 -11.60
C ARG A 40 -10.31 -17.88 -11.37
N LEU A 41 -10.28 -17.44 -10.10
CA LEU A 41 -9.30 -16.49 -9.59
C LEU A 41 -7.92 -16.82 -10.19
N MET A 42 -7.17 -15.81 -10.62
CA MET A 42 -5.78 -16.04 -11.02
C MET A 42 -5.06 -16.61 -9.79
N PRO A 43 -4.56 -17.86 -9.82
CA PRO A 43 -4.08 -18.51 -8.61
C PRO A 43 -2.80 -17.86 -8.07
N VAL A 44 -2.12 -17.06 -8.90
CA VAL A 44 -0.80 -16.50 -8.67
C VAL A 44 -0.72 -15.08 -9.25
N MET A 45 0.30 -14.33 -8.85
CA MET A 45 0.59 -13.00 -9.38
C MET A 45 0.99 -13.11 -10.86
N ARG A 46 0.42 -12.33 -11.77
CA ARG A 46 0.83 -12.27 -13.19
C ARG A 46 1.24 -10.86 -13.57
N LEU A 47 2.39 -10.73 -14.22
CA LEU A 47 2.98 -9.47 -14.68
C LEU A 47 3.05 -9.49 -16.20
N VAL A 48 2.41 -8.53 -16.85
CA VAL A 48 2.41 -8.40 -18.31
C VAL A 48 2.94 -7.02 -18.70
N ILE A 49 4.01 -6.98 -19.50
CA ILE A 49 4.46 -5.76 -20.17
C ILE A 49 3.95 -5.84 -21.59
N ALA A 50 3.11 -4.87 -21.96
CA ALA A 50 2.46 -4.85 -23.27
C ALA A 50 2.31 -3.43 -23.79
N GLU A 51 2.34 -3.28 -25.12
CA GLU A 51 1.78 -2.11 -25.77
C GLU A 51 0.25 -2.23 -25.73
N CYS A 52 -0.40 -1.31 -25.02
CA CYS A 52 -1.83 -1.37 -24.79
C CYS A 52 -2.49 0.00 -24.74
N SER A 53 -3.80 0.05 -24.97
CA SER A 53 -4.67 1.16 -24.59
C SER A 53 -5.68 0.66 -23.55
N VAL A 54 -6.20 1.57 -22.72
CA VAL A 54 -7.14 1.21 -21.65
C VAL A 54 -8.30 2.17 -21.64
N THR A 55 -9.52 1.63 -21.68
CA THR A 55 -10.75 2.38 -21.45
C THR A 55 -11.38 1.89 -20.17
N TYR A 56 -11.59 2.79 -19.21
CA TYR A 56 -12.46 2.55 -18.08
C TYR A 56 -13.87 3.01 -18.42
N ALA A 57 -14.83 2.10 -18.30
CA ALA A 57 -16.26 2.36 -18.50
C ALA A 57 -17.00 2.04 -17.21
N GLY A 58 -17.67 3.02 -16.62
CA GLY A 58 -18.35 2.85 -15.34
C GLY A 58 -18.86 4.17 -14.78
N ARG A 59 -18.61 4.41 -13.49
CA ARG A 59 -18.99 5.66 -12.78
C ARG A 59 -18.36 6.93 -13.36
N LEU A 60 -17.27 6.78 -14.09
CA LEU A 60 -16.58 7.83 -14.82
C LEU A 60 -16.10 7.26 -16.16
N ASN A 61 -15.71 8.14 -17.08
CA ASN A 61 -15.04 7.75 -18.31
C ASN A 61 -13.58 8.16 -18.22
N ALA A 62 -12.67 7.19 -18.36
CA ALA A 62 -11.23 7.45 -18.44
C ALA A 62 -10.62 6.65 -19.57
N TYR A 63 -9.64 7.24 -20.25
CA TYR A 63 -8.97 6.63 -21.39
C TYR A 63 -7.46 6.84 -21.28
N LEU A 64 -6.71 5.76 -21.51
CA LEU A 64 -5.27 5.75 -21.66
C LEU A 64 -4.95 5.39 -23.12
N PRO A 65 -4.30 6.27 -23.89
CA PRO A 65 -3.94 6.00 -25.29
C PRO A 65 -2.89 4.88 -25.42
N PRO A 66 -2.69 4.31 -26.62
CA PRO A 66 -1.67 3.29 -26.86
C PRO A 66 -0.30 3.71 -26.32
N ALA A 67 0.25 2.87 -25.43
CA ALA A 67 1.61 2.99 -24.92
C ALA A 67 2.02 1.68 -24.24
N LYS A 68 3.32 1.49 -24.07
CA LYS A 68 3.86 0.39 -23.27
C LYS A 68 3.54 0.58 -21.80
N ARG A 69 2.95 -0.43 -21.16
CA ARG A 69 2.56 -0.39 -19.75
C ARG A 69 2.79 -1.73 -19.06
N LEU A 70 2.94 -1.66 -17.74
CA LEU A 70 2.86 -2.83 -16.86
C LEU A 70 1.40 -3.05 -16.46
N ILE A 71 0.87 -4.21 -16.81
CA ILE A 71 -0.42 -4.72 -16.36
C ILE A 71 -0.14 -5.77 -15.29
N MET A 72 -0.62 -5.50 -14.09
CA MET A 72 -0.39 -6.31 -12.92
C MET A 72 -1.69 -6.99 -12.50
N PHE A 73 -1.74 -8.31 -12.56
CA PHE A 73 -2.84 -9.11 -12.04
C PHE A 73 -2.43 -9.73 -10.72
N LYS A 74 -3.15 -9.41 -9.66
CA LYS A 74 -2.91 -9.96 -8.33
C LYS A 74 -3.72 -11.25 -8.14
N ALA A 75 -3.21 -12.14 -7.30
CA ALA A 75 -3.88 -13.41 -7.00
C ALA A 75 -5.26 -13.24 -6.32
N ASP A 76 -5.48 -12.11 -5.64
CA ASP A 76 -6.78 -11.75 -5.06
C ASP A 76 -7.81 -11.28 -6.10
N GLY A 77 -7.40 -11.12 -7.37
CA GLY A 77 -8.24 -10.65 -8.47
C GLY A 77 -8.16 -9.15 -8.74
N ALA A 78 -7.33 -8.38 -8.03
CA ALA A 78 -7.08 -6.99 -8.38
C ALA A 78 -6.29 -6.86 -9.70
N VAL A 79 -6.58 -5.84 -10.48
CA VAL A 79 -5.81 -5.50 -11.70
C VAL A 79 -5.36 -4.06 -11.65
N LEU A 80 -4.07 -3.80 -11.93
CA LEU A 80 -3.46 -2.48 -11.86
C LEU A 80 -2.68 -2.19 -13.15
N ILE A 81 -2.79 -0.95 -13.64
CA ILE A 81 -2.11 -0.46 -14.84
C ILE A 81 -1.09 0.60 -14.43
N HIS A 82 0.18 0.37 -14.74
CA HIS A 82 1.29 1.26 -14.41
C HIS A 82 2.05 1.73 -15.66
N SER A 83 2.66 2.90 -15.55
CA SER A 83 3.68 3.42 -16.45
C SER A 83 4.96 3.75 -15.68
N ASP A 84 6.06 4.00 -16.38
CA ASP A 84 7.35 4.38 -15.77
C ASP A 84 7.28 5.72 -15.00
N GLY A 85 6.40 6.63 -15.42
CA GLY A 85 6.15 7.92 -14.77
C GLY A 85 4.73 8.01 -14.19
N GLY A 86 4.45 9.10 -13.47
CA GLY A 86 3.10 9.39 -12.98
C GLY A 86 2.80 8.79 -11.60
N SER A 87 3.43 9.33 -10.55
CA SER A 87 3.23 8.95 -9.14
C SER A 87 3.51 7.48 -8.80
N TYR A 88 3.58 7.15 -7.51
CA TYR A 88 3.72 5.77 -7.04
C TYR A 88 2.42 4.93 -7.18
N LYS A 89 1.32 5.54 -7.67
CA LYS A 89 0.00 4.92 -7.78
C LYS A 89 -0.24 4.40 -9.21
N PRO A 90 -1.08 3.36 -9.39
CA PRO A 90 -1.51 2.95 -10.73
C PRO A 90 -2.26 4.08 -11.45
N LEU A 91 -2.14 4.12 -12.79
CA LEU A 91 -2.91 5.02 -13.65
C LEU A 91 -4.40 4.63 -13.70
N ASN A 92 -4.68 3.33 -13.65
CA ASN A 92 -6.04 2.79 -13.59
C ASN A 92 -6.02 1.44 -12.90
N TRP A 93 -7.12 1.06 -12.25
CA TRP A 93 -7.20 -0.20 -11.50
C TRP A 93 -8.62 -0.71 -11.36
N MET A 94 -8.73 -2.02 -11.11
CA MET A 94 -9.97 -2.67 -10.71
C MET A 94 -9.72 -3.42 -9.39
N THR A 95 -10.63 -3.24 -8.43
CA THR A 95 -10.56 -3.90 -7.13
C THR A 95 -11.26 -5.25 -7.14
N PRO A 96 -10.86 -6.20 -6.26
CA PRO A 96 -11.51 -7.49 -6.20
C PRO A 96 -12.89 -7.42 -5.49
N PRO A 97 -13.80 -8.36 -5.81
CA PRO A 97 -13.66 -9.41 -6.80
C PRO A 97 -13.88 -8.87 -8.22
N ALA A 98 -12.95 -9.20 -9.12
CA ALA A 98 -13.04 -8.88 -10.54
C ALA A 98 -12.78 -10.14 -11.38
N ARG A 99 -13.36 -10.17 -12.58
CA ARG A 99 -13.17 -11.24 -13.55
C ARG A 99 -12.48 -10.70 -14.80
N VAL A 100 -11.49 -11.44 -15.30
CA VAL A 100 -10.86 -11.15 -16.59
C VAL A 100 -11.49 -12.02 -17.67
N ILE A 101 -11.89 -11.40 -18.77
CA ILE A 101 -12.41 -12.05 -19.98
C ILE A 101 -11.50 -11.66 -21.12
N VAL A 102 -10.92 -12.64 -21.80
CA VAL A 102 -10.10 -12.45 -22.99
C VAL A 102 -10.97 -12.74 -24.20
N SER A 103 -11.04 -11.81 -25.15
CA SER A 103 -11.79 -11.96 -26.39
C SER A 103 -10.91 -11.63 -27.59
N GLU A 104 -11.28 -12.21 -28.73
CA GLU A 104 -10.76 -11.79 -30.02
C GLU A 104 -11.22 -10.34 -30.32
N PRO A 105 -10.35 -9.53 -30.95
CA PRO A 105 -10.71 -8.20 -31.42
C PRO A 105 -11.75 -8.26 -32.55
N SER A 106 -12.60 -7.24 -32.68
CA SER A 106 -13.44 -7.08 -33.87
C SER A 106 -12.60 -6.83 -35.14
N GLU A 107 -13.20 -6.98 -36.32
CA GLU A 107 -12.51 -6.66 -37.58
C GLU A 107 -11.93 -5.24 -37.57
N THR A 108 -12.66 -4.25 -37.05
CA THR A 108 -12.18 -2.86 -36.94
C THR A 108 -10.98 -2.75 -36.00
N GLN A 109 -11.01 -3.41 -34.85
CA GLN A 109 -9.91 -3.41 -33.88
C GLN A 109 -8.66 -4.12 -34.43
N GLN A 110 -8.84 -5.19 -35.21
CA GLN A 110 -7.72 -5.86 -35.91
C GLN A 110 -7.04 -4.93 -36.91
N HIS A 111 -7.81 -4.15 -37.67
CA HIS A 111 -7.26 -3.15 -38.60
C HIS A 111 -6.49 -2.03 -37.88
N GLU A 112 -6.81 -1.76 -36.61
CA GLU A 112 -6.08 -0.84 -35.74
C GLU A 112 -4.82 -1.46 -35.09
N GLY A 113 -4.54 -2.75 -35.35
CA GLY A 113 -3.38 -3.45 -34.81
C GLY A 113 -3.60 -4.07 -33.43
N ILE A 114 -4.84 -4.20 -32.95
CA ILE A 114 -5.15 -4.87 -31.69
C ILE A 114 -5.14 -6.38 -31.92
N GLU A 115 -4.36 -7.12 -31.13
CA GLU A 115 -4.25 -8.58 -31.17
C GLU A 115 -5.28 -9.27 -30.26
N THR A 116 -5.56 -8.68 -29.10
CA THR A 116 -6.53 -9.23 -28.14
C THR A 116 -7.12 -8.14 -27.26
N VAL A 117 -8.36 -8.35 -26.80
CA VAL A 117 -9.06 -7.44 -25.89
C VAL A 117 -9.29 -8.13 -24.56
N TRP A 118 -8.78 -7.55 -23.48
CA TRP A 118 -8.95 -8.05 -22.13
C TRP A 118 -9.91 -7.16 -21.37
N THR A 119 -11.06 -7.71 -20.99
CA THR A 119 -12.07 -7.01 -20.18
C THR A 119 -11.98 -7.46 -18.73
N VAL A 120 -11.63 -6.53 -17.83
CA VAL A 120 -11.67 -6.72 -16.38
C VAL A 120 -12.99 -6.16 -15.85
N GLN A 121 -13.89 -7.04 -15.43
CA GLN A 121 -15.23 -6.71 -14.97
C GLN A 121 -15.29 -6.77 -13.44
N SER A 122 -15.71 -5.67 -12.80
CA SER A 122 -16.11 -5.68 -11.38
C SER A 122 -17.28 -6.64 -11.19
N GLN A 123 -17.26 -7.45 -10.13
CA GLN A 123 -18.43 -8.26 -9.75
C GLN A 123 -19.37 -7.51 -8.80
N LYS A 124 -18.99 -6.32 -8.34
CA LYS A 124 -19.75 -5.47 -7.39
C LYS A 124 -20.45 -4.30 -8.08
N SER A 125 -20.12 -4.01 -9.32
CA SER A 125 -20.64 -2.89 -10.11
C SER A 125 -20.51 -3.20 -11.60
N ASP A 126 -21.13 -2.36 -12.44
CA ASP A 126 -21.00 -2.45 -13.89
C ASP A 126 -19.66 -1.95 -14.43
N ASP A 127 -18.76 -1.49 -13.56
CA ASP A 127 -17.48 -0.90 -13.92
C ASP A 127 -16.56 -1.92 -14.62
N ARG A 128 -15.92 -1.49 -15.71
CA ARG A 128 -15.06 -2.31 -16.57
C ARG A 128 -13.76 -1.60 -16.91
N LEU A 129 -12.66 -2.35 -16.94
CA LEU A 129 -11.45 -1.99 -17.69
C LEU A 129 -11.42 -2.78 -18.99
N ILE A 130 -11.42 -2.09 -20.11
CA ILE A 130 -11.23 -2.69 -21.43
C ILE A 130 -9.80 -2.36 -21.84
N ILE A 131 -8.95 -3.39 -21.91
CA ILE A 131 -7.53 -3.28 -22.23
C ILE A 131 -7.35 -3.85 -23.64
N SER A 132 -7.06 -3.00 -24.61
CA SER A 132 -6.70 -3.44 -25.96
C SER A 132 -5.20 -3.67 -26.03
N ILE A 133 -4.80 -4.90 -26.33
CA ILE A 133 -3.39 -5.32 -26.41
C ILE A 133 -2.97 -5.31 -27.87
N TYR A 134 -1.92 -4.55 -28.18
CA TYR A 134 -1.30 -4.47 -29.52
C TYR A 134 -0.13 -5.43 -29.66
N ALA A 135 0.67 -5.57 -28.60
CA ALA A 135 1.77 -6.52 -28.55
C ALA A 135 2.12 -6.84 -27.09
N ILE A 136 2.42 -8.10 -26.78
CA ILE A 136 2.94 -8.52 -25.48
C ILE A 136 4.45 -8.70 -25.58
N GLU A 137 5.20 -7.96 -24.76
CA GLU A 137 6.66 -8.04 -24.69
C GLU A 137 7.13 -8.99 -23.58
N HIS A 138 6.37 -9.07 -22.49
CA HIS A 138 6.68 -9.93 -21.37
C HIS A 138 5.40 -10.39 -20.69
N ASP A 139 5.36 -11.67 -20.30
CA ASP A 139 4.27 -12.28 -19.54
C ASP A 139 4.85 -13.33 -18.61
N SER A 140 4.77 -13.09 -17.30
CA SER A 140 5.30 -14.01 -16.28
C SER A 140 4.34 -14.15 -15.10
N SER A 141 4.40 -15.31 -14.45
CA SER A 141 3.56 -15.66 -13.30
C SER A 141 4.41 -16.09 -12.12
N HIS A 142 4.05 -15.64 -10.90
CA HIS A 142 4.84 -15.80 -9.69
C HIS A 142 3.97 -16.11 -8.47
N GLU A 143 4.38 -17.09 -7.67
CA GLU A 143 3.82 -17.35 -6.34
C GLU A 143 4.57 -16.52 -5.30
N LEU A 144 3.88 -15.57 -4.67
CA LEU A 144 4.47 -14.75 -3.60
C LEU A 144 4.35 -15.39 -2.21
N GLY A 145 3.54 -16.45 -2.08
CA GLY A 145 3.28 -17.12 -0.81
C GLY A 145 2.35 -16.33 0.12
N VAL A 146 2.37 -16.69 1.40
CA VAL A 146 1.59 -16.02 2.45
C VAL A 146 2.32 -14.76 2.87
N ASP A 147 1.68 -13.61 2.66
CA ASP A 147 2.18 -12.34 3.18
C ASP A 147 1.91 -12.24 4.69
N PRO A 148 2.93 -11.99 5.54
CA PRO A 148 2.73 -11.84 6.98
C PRO A 148 1.97 -10.54 7.34
N GLY A 149 1.67 -9.69 6.36
CA GLY A 149 1.05 -8.39 6.53
C GLY A 149 2.09 -7.30 6.73
N LEU A 150 1.73 -6.09 6.28
CA LEU A 150 2.46 -4.89 6.65
C LEU A 150 2.27 -4.62 8.14
N VAL A 151 3.33 -4.78 8.92
CA VAL A 151 3.38 -4.26 10.30
C VAL A 151 3.51 -2.74 10.20
N LYS A 152 2.37 -2.05 10.28
CA LYS A 152 2.38 -0.62 10.53
C LYS A 152 2.67 -0.46 12.01
N ASP A 153 3.88 -0.03 12.35
CA ASP A 153 4.20 0.38 13.71
C ASP A 153 3.11 1.35 14.16
N GLY A 154 2.37 0.98 15.21
CA GLY A 154 1.28 1.76 15.79
C GLY A 154 1.79 3.02 16.48
N VAL A 155 2.76 3.72 15.89
CA VAL A 155 3.46 4.87 16.47
C VAL A 155 2.46 5.92 16.91
N GLU A 156 1.33 6.12 16.22
CA GLU A 156 0.31 7.09 16.66
C GLU A 156 -0.46 6.61 17.89
N ALA A 157 -0.85 5.33 17.92
CA ALA A 157 -1.47 4.74 19.11
C ALA A 157 -0.50 4.70 20.31
N ASP A 158 0.78 4.42 20.07
CA ASP A 158 1.81 4.43 21.10
C ASP A 158 2.14 5.86 21.55
N LEU A 159 2.22 6.82 20.63
CA LEU A 159 2.40 8.24 20.94
C LEU A 159 1.23 8.78 21.77
N GLN A 160 -0.01 8.38 21.46
CA GLN A 160 -1.19 8.73 22.25
C GLN A 160 -1.11 8.13 23.65
N ARG A 161 -0.75 6.85 23.78
CA ARG A 161 -0.55 6.18 25.08
C ARG A 161 0.54 6.88 25.89
N LEU A 162 1.71 7.10 25.31
CA LEU A 162 2.85 7.74 25.97
C LEU A 162 2.54 9.18 26.39
N LEU A 163 1.89 9.98 25.53
CA LEU A 163 1.51 11.35 25.88
C LEU A 163 0.46 11.37 27.00
N ALA A 164 -0.48 10.42 27.02
CA ALA A 164 -1.46 10.31 28.08
C ALA A 164 -0.81 9.96 29.44
N GLU A 165 0.20 9.08 29.43
CA GLU A 165 1.01 8.73 30.62
C GLU A 165 1.89 9.92 31.06
N GLN A 166 2.31 10.76 30.11
CA GLN A 166 3.21 11.89 30.32
C GLN A 166 2.51 13.22 30.01
N ILE A 167 1.28 13.40 30.47
CA ILE A 167 0.43 14.54 30.09
C ILE A 167 1.05 15.91 30.44
N HIS A 168 1.98 15.93 31.39
CA HIS A 168 2.77 17.10 31.78
C HIS A 168 3.64 17.67 30.64
N LEU A 169 3.92 16.88 29.59
CA LEU A 169 4.61 17.35 28.38
C LEU A 169 3.82 18.41 27.62
N LEU A 170 2.50 18.50 27.82
CA LEU A 170 1.67 19.57 27.27
C LEU A 170 1.80 20.89 28.06
N GLY A 171 2.30 20.83 29.29
CA GLY A 171 2.47 21.97 30.17
C GLY A 171 2.24 21.62 31.65
N SER A 172 2.66 22.52 32.53
CA SER A 172 2.46 22.36 33.97
C SER A 172 0.97 22.36 34.32
N GLY A 173 0.59 21.47 35.24
CA GLY A 173 -0.79 21.35 35.74
C GLY A 173 -1.77 20.65 34.79
N TYR A 174 -1.32 20.14 33.64
CA TYR A 174 -2.19 19.35 32.77
C TYR A 174 -2.61 18.03 33.43
N GLN A 175 -3.87 17.64 33.22
CA GLN A 175 -4.45 16.41 33.75
C GLN A 175 -5.23 15.68 32.65
N LEU A 176 -4.97 14.39 32.49
CA LEU A 176 -5.70 13.55 31.55
C LEU A 176 -7.16 13.39 31.99
N ILE A 177 -8.11 13.67 31.09
CA ILE A 177 -9.51 13.28 31.30
C ILE A 177 -9.72 11.88 30.69
N ARG A 178 -9.40 11.74 29.40
CA ARG A 178 -9.68 10.52 28.65
C ARG A 178 -8.85 10.44 27.37
N ARG A 179 -8.46 9.22 27.00
CA ARG A 179 -7.98 8.87 25.65
C ARG A 179 -9.15 8.46 24.77
N GLU A 180 -9.06 8.77 23.47
CA GLU A 180 -10.08 8.44 22.48
C GLU A 180 -11.48 8.88 22.95
N TYR A 181 -11.62 10.16 23.28
CA TYR A 181 -12.88 10.72 23.73
C TYR A 181 -13.88 10.73 22.56
N MET A 182 -14.84 9.80 22.61
CA MET A 182 -15.81 9.61 21.53
C MET A 182 -16.71 10.83 21.35
N THR A 183 -16.78 11.34 20.11
CA THR A 183 -17.73 12.37 19.69
C THR A 183 -18.60 11.88 18.53
N ALA A 184 -19.58 12.69 18.13
CA ALA A 184 -20.44 12.38 16.98
C ALA A 184 -19.68 12.29 15.63
N ILE A 185 -18.49 12.88 15.53
CA ILE A 185 -17.69 12.90 14.29
C ILE A 185 -16.40 12.06 14.39
N GLY A 186 -16.28 11.24 15.43
CA GLY A 186 -15.11 10.40 15.71
C GLY A 186 -14.44 10.72 17.05
N PRO A 187 -13.47 9.90 17.49
CA PRO A 187 -12.76 10.14 18.74
C PRO A 187 -11.78 11.30 18.63
N VAL A 188 -11.69 12.12 19.69
CA VAL A 188 -10.53 13.00 19.94
C VAL A 188 -9.45 12.17 20.61
N ASP A 189 -8.21 12.28 20.15
CA ASP A 189 -7.12 11.43 20.65
C ASP A 189 -6.92 11.53 22.17
N ILE A 190 -6.81 12.76 22.69
CA ILE A 190 -6.76 13.02 24.13
C ILE A 190 -7.65 14.22 24.47
N LEU A 191 -8.47 14.05 25.51
CA LEU A 191 -9.12 15.14 26.21
C LEU A 191 -8.45 15.32 27.57
N ALA A 192 -8.10 16.56 27.92
CA ALA A 192 -7.39 16.91 29.14
C ALA A 192 -7.97 18.18 29.79
N LYS A 193 -7.55 18.45 31.02
CA LYS A 193 -7.63 19.76 31.66
C LYS A 193 -6.26 20.42 31.66
N ASN A 194 -6.18 21.71 31.35
CA ASN A 194 -4.96 22.49 31.53
C ASN A 194 -4.79 22.89 33.01
N GLY A 195 -3.69 23.59 33.33
CA GLY A 195 -3.41 24.07 34.69
C GLY A 195 -4.42 25.07 35.27
N THR A 196 -5.30 25.65 34.45
CA THR A 196 -6.39 26.53 34.89
C THR A 196 -7.73 25.79 35.07
N GLY A 197 -7.79 24.49 34.75
CA GLY A 197 -9.00 23.67 34.84
C GLY A 197 -9.92 23.73 33.60
N GLU A 198 -9.48 24.40 32.53
CA GLU A 198 -10.20 24.48 31.26
C GLU A 198 -9.95 23.24 30.41
N THR A 199 -10.89 22.92 29.52
CA THR A 199 -10.82 21.70 28.69
C THR A 199 -9.87 21.90 27.52
N VAL A 200 -9.08 20.87 27.22
CA VAL A 200 -8.16 20.86 26.08
C VAL A 200 -8.39 19.61 25.25
N ALA A 201 -8.67 19.80 23.96
CA ALA A 201 -8.65 18.75 22.95
C ALA A 201 -7.26 18.69 22.31
N VAL A 202 -6.67 17.50 22.30
CA VAL A 202 -5.35 17.25 21.72
C VAL A 202 -5.52 16.31 20.55
N GLU A 203 -5.01 16.71 19.39
CA GLU A 203 -4.88 15.86 18.20
C GLU A 203 -3.40 15.48 18.04
N LEU A 204 -3.13 14.19 17.87
CA LEU A 204 -1.80 13.64 17.72
C LEU A 204 -1.54 13.17 16.28
N LYS A 205 -0.36 13.49 15.75
CA LYS A 205 0.12 12.93 14.49
C LYS A 205 1.56 12.47 14.63
N ARG A 206 1.96 11.42 13.90
CA ARG A 206 3.39 11.16 13.73
C ARG A 206 4.05 12.29 12.93
N ARG A 207 3.42 12.66 11.80
CA ARG A 207 3.82 13.80 10.96
C ARG A 207 2.62 14.73 10.79
N GLY A 208 2.65 15.85 11.50
CA GLY A 208 1.60 16.86 11.47
C GLY A 208 1.57 17.64 10.15
N ASP A 209 0.42 17.61 9.49
CA ASP A 209 0.10 18.38 8.29
C ASP A 209 -1.24 19.13 8.45
N ILE A 210 -1.71 19.76 7.37
CA ILE A 210 -2.93 20.59 7.38
C ILE A 210 -4.16 19.77 7.79
N ASP A 211 -4.25 18.52 7.33
CA ASP A 211 -5.42 17.66 7.59
C ASP A 211 -5.59 17.41 9.09
N GLY A 212 -4.49 17.26 9.84
CA GLY A 212 -4.53 17.14 11.30
C GLY A 212 -5.06 18.40 11.99
N VAL A 213 -4.72 19.59 11.50
CA VAL A 213 -5.20 20.86 12.07
C VAL A 213 -6.68 21.08 11.77
N GLU A 214 -7.14 20.73 10.56
CA GLU A 214 -8.56 20.79 10.19
C GLU A 214 -9.38 19.74 10.94
N GLN A 215 -8.80 18.58 11.25
CA GLN A 215 -9.39 17.60 12.15
C GLN A 215 -9.57 18.17 13.57
N LEU A 216 -8.51 18.75 14.16
CA LEU A 216 -8.59 19.40 15.47
C LEU A 216 -9.62 20.55 15.50
N SER A 217 -9.67 21.36 14.43
CA SER A 217 -10.64 22.45 14.29
C SER A 217 -12.08 21.97 14.42
N ARG A 218 -12.43 20.88 13.74
CA ARG A 218 -13.78 20.29 13.80
C ARG A 218 -14.10 19.77 15.20
N TYR A 219 -13.14 19.18 15.92
CA TYR A 219 -13.36 18.72 17.28
C TYR A 219 -13.54 19.87 18.26
N VAL A 220 -12.67 20.88 18.21
CA VAL A 220 -12.75 22.04 19.11
C VAL A 220 -14.06 22.79 18.90
N GLU A 221 -14.48 23.00 17.64
CA GLU A 221 -15.77 23.64 17.35
C GLU A 221 -16.94 22.81 17.91
N LEU A 222 -16.94 21.50 17.69
CA LEU A 222 -17.99 20.61 18.19
C LEU A 222 -18.06 20.61 19.72
N LEU A 223 -16.93 20.46 20.40
CA LEU A 223 -16.87 20.35 21.86
C LEU A 223 -17.20 21.67 22.56
N ASN A 224 -16.91 22.81 21.94
CA ASN A 224 -17.33 24.12 22.47
C ASN A 224 -18.84 24.35 22.43
N ARG A 225 -19.62 23.49 21.74
CA ARG A 225 -21.09 23.53 21.80
C ARG A 225 -21.65 22.89 23.07
N ASP A 226 -20.85 22.11 23.81
CA ASP A 226 -21.23 21.52 25.09
C ASP A 226 -20.86 22.46 26.26
N PRO A 227 -21.83 23.04 26.98
CA PRO A 227 -21.57 23.92 28.12
C PRO A 227 -20.81 23.26 29.28
N LEU A 228 -20.80 21.93 29.35
CA LEU A 228 -20.06 21.19 30.39
C LEU A 228 -18.56 21.10 30.07
N LEU A 229 -18.19 21.26 28.80
CA LEU A 229 -16.81 21.20 28.34
C LEU A 229 -16.24 22.58 28.03
N ALA A 230 -17.07 23.49 27.54
CA ALA A 230 -16.65 24.83 27.15
C ALA A 230 -16.09 25.64 28.34
N PRO A 231 -15.04 26.46 28.14
CA PRO A 231 -14.28 26.61 26.89
C PRO A 231 -13.35 25.42 26.62
N VAL A 232 -13.23 25.05 25.33
CA VAL A 232 -12.33 23.99 24.85
C VAL A 232 -11.24 24.62 23.99
N HIS A 233 -9.99 24.40 24.39
CA HIS A 233 -8.80 24.83 23.65
C HIS A 233 -8.23 23.69 22.80
N GLY A 234 -7.48 24.02 21.74
CA GLY A 234 -6.82 23.04 20.89
C GLY A 234 -5.31 22.98 21.12
N VAL A 235 -4.78 21.75 21.18
CA VAL A 235 -3.34 21.45 21.09
C VAL A 235 -3.10 20.51 19.92
N PHE A 236 -2.22 20.90 19.00
CA PHE A 236 -1.76 20.03 17.92
C PHE A 236 -0.38 19.47 18.27
N ALA A 237 -0.31 18.17 18.56
CA ALA A 237 0.91 17.53 19.02
C ALA A 237 1.45 16.54 17.96
N ALA A 238 2.74 16.60 17.63
CA ALA A 238 3.33 15.65 16.70
C ALA A 238 4.83 15.49 16.88
N GLN A 239 5.43 14.40 16.38
CA GLN A 239 6.90 14.28 16.35
C GLN A 239 7.54 15.29 15.40
N GLN A 240 6.85 15.58 14.29
CA GLN A 240 7.28 16.57 13.30
C GLN A 240 6.06 17.33 12.82
N ILE A 241 6.10 18.67 12.83
CA ILE A 241 5.01 19.53 12.35
C ILE A 241 5.51 20.28 11.13
N LYS A 242 4.83 20.13 9.98
CA LYS A 242 5.16 20.87 8.76
C LYS A 242 4.95 22.38 8.97
N PRO A 243 5.78 23.27 8.39
CA PRO A 243 5.67 24.71 8.59
C PRO A 243 4.27 25.27 8.33
N GLN A 244 3.63 24.86 7.24
CA GLN A 244 2.27 25.31 6.89
C GLN A 244 1.20 24.85 7.88
N ALA A 245 1.37 23.67 8.49
CA ALA A 245 0.45 23.18 9.51
C ALA A 245 0.61 23.96 10.81
N ARG A 246 1.84 24.32 11.17
CA ARG A 246 2.12 25.19 12.33
C ARG A 246 1.46 26.56 12.16
N VAL A 247 1.65 27.19 11.00
CA VAL A 247 1.03 28.48 10.68
C VAL A 247 -0.50 28.40 10.76
N LEU A 248 -1.12 27.36 10.21
CA LEU A 248 -2.57 27.18 10.30
C LEU A 248 -3.04 26.93 11.74
N ALA A 249 -2.33 26.11 12.52
CA ALA A 249 -2.69 25.85 13.91
C ALA A 249 -2.68 27.15 14.73
N GLU A 250 -1.66 27.98 14.57
CA GLU A 250 -1.54 29.28 15.23
C GLU A 250 -2.66 30.25 14.80
N ASP A 251 -2.99 30.30 13.50
CA ASP A 251 -4.11 31.11 12.97
C ASP A 251 -5.47 30.69 13.57
N ARG A 252 -5.66 29.39 13.83
CA ARG A 252 -6.85 28.86 14.53
C ARG A 252 -6.83 29.06 16.05
N GLY A 253 -5.78 29.65 16.60
CA GLY A 253 -5.60 29.84 18.05
C GLY A 253 -5.21 28.55 18.78
N PHE A 254 -4.69 27.55 18.07
CA PHE A 254 -4.19 26.31 18.68
C PHE A 254 -2.72 26.42 19.01
N SER A 255 -2.36 25.84 20.15
CA SER A 255 -0.95 25.65 20.51
C SER A 255 -0.39 24.42 19.79
N THR A 256 0.93 24.42 19.56
CA THR A 256 1.63 23.30 18.91
C THR A 256 2.70 22.73 19.83
N VAL A 257 2.80 21.40 19.88
CA VAL A 257 3.78 20.68 20.71
C VAL A 257 4.53 19.68 19.85
N THR A 258 5.86 19.81 19.80
CA THR A 258 6.71 18.80 19.16
C THR A 258 7.08 17.74 20.19
N LEU A 259 6.82 16.47 19.89
CA LEU A 259 7.03 15.34 20.80
C LEU A 259 8.31 14.58 20.46
N ASP A 260 9.19 14.41 21.43
CA ASP A 260 10.37 13.54 21.31
C ASP A 260 9.98 12.09 21.67
N TYR A 261 9.74 11.29 20.64
CA TYR A 261 9.25 9.91 20.81
C TYR A 261 10.27 8.98 21.47
N ASP A 262 11.58 9.20 21.26
CA ASP A 262 12.61 8.35 21.84
C ASP A 262 12.75 8.64 23.33
N ALA A 263 12.76 9.92 23.71
CA ALA A 263 12.71 10.33 25.11
C ALA A 263 11.43 9.82 25.81
N MET A 264 10.27 9.93 25.15
CA MET A 264 9.00 9.45 25.71
C MET A 264 8.97 7.95 25.97
N ARG A 265 9.65 7.13 25.15
CA ARG A 265 9.75 5.68 25.36
C ARG A 265 10.75 5.29 26.46
N GLY A 266 11.45 6.25 27.05
CA GLY A 266 12.55 5.99 27.98
C GLY A 266 13.78 5.39 27.29
N VAL A 267 13.90 5.57 25.97
CA VAL A 267 15.13 5.27 25.22
C VAL A 267 16.03 6.50 25.34
N ASP A 268 16.39 6.86 26.57
CA ASP A 268 17.50 7.76 26.80
C ASP A 268 18.77 6.92 26.68
N ASP A 269 19.33 6.89 25.46
CA ASP A 269 20.71 6.48 25.26
C ASP A 269 21.59 7.55 25.91
N VAL A 270 21.98 7.27 27.16
CA VAL A 270 22.87 8.12 27.97
C VAL A 270 24.22 8.34 27.24
N ASP A 271 24.55 7.54 26.23
CA ASP A 271 25.74 7.70 25.39
C ASP A 271 25.56 8.64 24.18
N SER A 272 24.35 9.11 23.87
CA SER A 272 24.10 9.98 22.70
C SER A 272 24.26 11.50 22.97
N ARG A 273 24.49 11.91 24.23
CA ARG A 273 24.61 13.34 24.62
C ARG A 273 26.04 13.87 24.72
N LEU A 274 27.03 13.16 24.19
CA LEU A 274 28.39 13.66 24.03
C LEU A 274 28.75 13.63 22.55
N PHE A 275 28.61 14.77 21.87
CA PHE A 275 29.56 15.43 20.95
C PHE A 275 28.86 16.58 20.21
#